data_AF-A0A1G5XKT3-F1
#
_entry.id   AF-A0A1G5XKT3-F1
#
_cell.length_a   1.000
_cell.length_b   1.000
_cell.length_c   1.000
_cell.angle_alpha   90.00
_cell.angle_beta   90.00
_cell.angle_gamma   90.00
#
_symmetry.space_group_name_H-M   'P 1'
#
loop_
_entity.id
_entity.type
_entity.pdbx_description
1 polymer ?
#
loop_
_entity_poly.entity_id
_entity_poly.type
_entity_poly.pdbx_seq_one_letter_code
_entity_poly.pdbx_strand_id
1 'polypeptide(L)'
;MTLAATRADGLGGRLLAMVNAKCLADKLGCRFGFTWSRLDDMQFHIVDSVDKVFATGFIERHWLGEKIDAARYGVLDGTRFTRSSLAADARRNGFQGWICDDFRILKSFRQGWFRAMLPANRSARSRHRTFGTLGFSEPVRAIIAAADGHRFSRPMAALHLRSGDIIHGNYRSRLEFCEKVIPAPLAKAIVSKLASKGLATLVIGQDRATLDYLKSETGAFVSDDFGAGQFEDETLRAFFEMALMARCRQIYAGSSVFATMSSVMGGIRVLRPKALFGDRGTATAILDELKVRQSDYHPLEAAFGYQSAFLLMEDSINPAQARGILERAAALDPQNPAYALKMAAGYFREQNYRGGEAILKAFMLREIDAGAENSMQIMQVLTGASWRGHVMAGDFELYLVAAKAGCPYAAACTAHILHTVLGRTEAALAMAALSLEAEPANRLFRDIELAVRTAATANDSSPLRV
;
A
#
# COMPACT_ATOMS: atom_id res chain seq x y z
N MET A 1 6.92 -13.33 -29.28
CA MET A 1 6.87 -13.21 -27.82
C MET A 1 6.48 -11.80 -27.44
N THR A 2 5.45 -11.65 -26.62
CA THR A 2 4.93 -10.35 -26.12
C THR A 2 5.27 -10.18 -24.65
N LEU A 3 5.59 -8.96 -24.20
CA LEU A 3 5.55 -8.60 -22.79
C LEU A 3 4.30 -7.76 -22.53
N ALA A 4 3.44 -8.28 -21.66
CA ALA A 4 2.13 -7.72 -21.36
C ALA A 4 2.13 -7.06 -19.98
N ALA A 5 1.65 -5.82 -19.90
CA ALA A 5 1.24 -5.21 -18.63
C ALA A 5 -0.26 -5.45 -18.43
N THR A 6 -0.66 -6.04 -17.31
CA THR A 6 -2.04 -6.51 -17.08
C THR A 6 -2.69 -6.01 -15.80
N ARG A 7 -2.02 -5.11 -15.07
CA ARG A 7 -2.58 -4.54 -13.84
C ARG A 7 -3.94 -3.89 -14.07
N ALA A 8 -4.86 -4.15 -13.14
CA ALA A 8 -6.20 -3.57 -13.13
C ALA A 8 -6.42 -2.55 -11.98
N ASP A 9 -5.37 -2.19 -11.23
CA ASP A 9 -5.42 -1.22 -10.14
C ASP A 9 -5.47 0.24 -10.64
N GLY A 10 -5.28 1.23 -9.77
CA GLY A 10 -5.38 2.64 -10.14
C GLY A 10 -4.38 3.11 -11.22
N LEU A 11 -4.68 4.26 -11.83
CA LEU A 11 -3.97 4.84 -12.98
C LEU A 11 -2.42 4.73 -12.91
N GLY A 12 -1.84 5.15 -11.78
CA GLY A 12 -0.38 5.12 -11.59
C GLY A 12 0.22 3.71 -11.64
N GLY A 13 -0.49 2.70 -11.10
CA GLY A 13 -0.07 1.29 -11.13
C GLY A 13 -0.01 0.73 -12.53
N ARG A 14 -1.05 0.97 -13.32
CA ARG A 14 -1.13 0.57 -14.73
C ARG A 14 -0.04 1.21 -15.56
N LEU A 15 0.12 2.53 -15.48
CA LEU A 15 1.15 3.26 -16.21
C LEU A 15 2.57 2.78 -15.85
N LEU A 16 2.85 2.54 -14.57
CA LEU A 16 4.16 2.06 -14.15
C LEU A 16 4.46 0.66 -14.68
N ALA A 17 3.49 -0.25 -14.65
CA ALA A 17 3.62 -1.59 -15.24
C ALA A 17 3.84 -1.49 -16.77
N MET A 18 3.07 -0.66 -17.46
CA MET A 18 3.26 -0.41 -18.90
C MET A 18 4.65 0.11 -19.24
N VAL A 19 5.14 1.11 -18.49
CA VAL A 19 6.50 1.65 -18.70
C VAL A 19 7.56 0.58 -18.48
N ASN A 20 7.43 -0.24 -17.43
CA ASN A 20 8.37 -1.31 -17.16
C ASN A 20 8.35 -2.38 -18.26
N ALA A 21 7.16 -2.85 -18.64
CA ALA A 21 6.97 -3.86 -19.68
C ALA A 21 7.47 -3.38 -21.04
N LYS A 22 7.12 -2.15 -21.44
CA LYS A 22 7.60 -1.56 -22.69
C LYS A 22 9.12 -1.36 -22.67
N CYS A 23 9.68 -0.84 -21.57
CA CYS A 23 11.12 -0.67 -21.43
C CYS A 23 11.87 -2.00 -21.58
N LEU A 24 11.30 -3.08 -21.05
CA LEU A 24 11.87 -4.41 -21.17
C LEU A 24 11.71 -4.97 -22.59
N ALA A 25 10.55 -4.76 -23.22
CA ALA A 25 10.25 -5.20 -24.57
C ALA A 25 11.21 -4.55 -25.58
N ASP A 26 11.41 -3.24 -25.47
CA ASP A 26 12.34 -2.47 -26.31
C ASP A 26 13.79 -3.01 -26.15
N LYS A 27 14.23 -3.29 -24.91
CA LYS A 27 15.57 -3.85 -24.64
C LYS A 27 15.75 -5.28 -25.14
N LEU A 28 14.68 -6.06 -25.16
CA LEU A 28 14.69 -7.46 -25.59
C LEU A 28 14.37 -7.60 -27.07
N GLY A 29 13.96 -6.55 -27.78
CA GLY A 29 13.45 -6.65 -29.15
C GLY A 29 12.21 -7.53 -29.24
N CYS A 30 11.29 -7.38 -28.28
CA CYS A 30 10.01 -8.11 -28.20
C CYS A 30 8.83 -7.16 -28.44
N ARG A 31 7.65 -7.72 -28.69
CA ARG A 31 6.41 -6.92 -28.78
C ARG A 31 6.01 -6.46 -27.38
N PHE A 32 5.63 -5.19 -27.24
CA PHE A 32 4.94 -4.67 -26.07
C PHE A 32 3.42 -4.75 -26.28
N GLY A 33 2.70 -5.17 -25.24
CA GLY A 33 1.25 -5.02 -25.18
C GLY A 33 0.74 -4.70 -23.77
N PHE A 34 -0.51 -4.28 -23.66
CA PHE A 34 -1.14 -3.97 -22.38
C PHE A 34 -2.63 -4.29 -22.40
N THR A 35 -3.19 -4.61 -21.24
CA THR A 35 -4.65 -4.59 -21.04
C THR A 35 -5.08 -3.29 -20.40
N TRP A 36 -6.32 -2.91 -20.66
CA TRP A 36 -6.91 -1.71 -20.07
C TRP A 36 -8.42 -1.88 -20.00
N SER A 37 -8.98 -1.86 -18.80
CA SER A 37 -10.42 -1.87 -18.56
C SER A 37 -10.82 -0.60 -17.83
N ARG A 38 -11.99 -0.03 -18.11
CA ARG A 38 -12.50 1.08 -17.29
C ARG A 38 -12.59 0.63 -15.83
N LEU A 39 -12.19 1.49 -14.89
CA LEU A 39 -12.41 1.30 -13.47
C LEU A 39 -13.24 2.48 -12.98
N ASP A 40 -14.43 2.17 -12.47
CA ASP A 40 -15.36 3.14 -11.92
C ASP A 40 -15.62 2.78 -10.46
N ASP A 41 -14.57 2.89 -9.65
CA ASP A 41 -14.71 2.86 -8.19
C ASP A 41 -14.93 4.30 -7.75
N MET A 42 -16.22 4.68 -7.73
CA MET A 42 -16.73 6.02 -7.41
C MET A 42 -16.20 6.61 -6.10
N GLN A 43 -15.55 5.80 -5.25
CA GLN A 43 -15.06 6.24 -3.95
C GLN A 43 -13.57 6.59 -3.92
N PHE A 44 -12.71 5.85 -4.64
CA PHE A 44 -11.24 6.01 -4.47
C PHE A 44 -10.39 5.91 -5.74
N HIS A 45 -10.91 5.31 -6.82
CA HIS A 45 -10.13 5.03 -8.03
C HIS A 45 -10.95 5.14 -9.31
N ILE A 46 -10.74 6.23 -10.06
CA ILE A 46 -11.27 6.37 -11.41
C ILE A 46 -10.16 6.11 -12.43
N VAL A 47 -10.45 5.24 -13.40
CA VAL A 47 -9.62 5.03 -14.59
C VAL A 47 -10.53 5.01 -15.81
N ASP A 48 -10.41 6.02 -16.65
CA ASP A 48 -11.19 6.17 -17.88
C ASP A 48 -10.96 5.05 -18.91
N SER A 49 -11.81 5.03 -19.94
CA SER A 49 -11.67 4.13 -21.08
C SER A 49 -10.35 4.35 -21.83
N VAL A 50 -9.90 3.31 -22.53
CA VAL A 50 -8.57 3.29 -23.18
C VAL A 50 -8.40 4.39 -24.23
N ASP A 51 -9.47 4.74 -24.95
CA ASP A 51 -9.54 5.75 -26.00
C ASP A 51 -9.42 7.20 -25.48
N LYS A 52 -9.83 7.44 -24.24
CA LYS A 52 -9.59 8.73 -23.57
C LYS A 52 -8.14 8.92 -23.18
N VAL A 53 -7.41 7.84 -22.88
CA VAL A 53 -6.02 7.90 -22.38
C VAL A 53 -4.98 7.78 -23.49
N PHE A 54 -5.22 6.94 -24.49
CA PHE A 54 -4.27 6.63 -25.56
C PHE A 54 -4.82 6.99 -26.94
N ALA A 55 -3.92 7.41 -27.84
CA ALA A 55 -4.28 7.68 -29.22
C ALA A 55 -4.57 6.39 -29.99
N THR A 56 -5.46 6.45 -30.98
CA THR A 56 -5.91 5.30 -31.79
C THR A 56 -4.76 4.43 -32.32
N GLY A 57 -3.73 5.05 -32.93
CA GLY A 57 -2.59 4.29 -33.45
C GLY A 57 -1.72 3.62 -32.39
N PHE A 58 -1.78 4.06 -31.12
CA PHE A 58 -1.13 3.33 -30.02
C PHE A 58 -1.96 2.12 -29.59
N ILE A 59 -3.29 2.30 -29.51
CA ILE A 59 -4.25 1.26 -29.18
C ILE A 59 -4.16 0.12 -30.19
N GLU A 60 -4.28 0.41 -31.49
CA GLU A 60 -4.24 -0.60 -32.55
C GLU A 60 -2.97 -1.47 -32.52
N ARG A 61 -1.83 -0.89 -32.12
CA ARG A 61 -0.54 -1.60 -32.09
C ARG A 61 -0.33 -2.42 -30.83
N HIS A 62 -0.77 -1.91 -29.68
CA HIS A 62 -0.32 -2.39 -28.37
C HIS A 62 -1.44 -2.87 -27.43
N TRP A 63 -2.69 -2.47 -27.64
CA TRP A 63 -3.78 -2.90 -26.76
C TRP A 63 -4.14 -4.37 -27.03
N LEU A 64 -4.20 -5.16 -25.96
CA LEU A 64 -4.53 -6.58 -26.01
C LEU A 64 -6.00 -6.86 -25.68
N GLY A 65 -6.80 -5.81 -25.49
CA GLY A 65 -8.16 -5.87 -24.97
C GLY A 65 -8.25 -5.55 -23.47
N GLU A 66 -9.44 -5.67 -22.90
CA GLU A 66 -9.66 -5.40 -21.48
C GLU A 66 -9.01 -6.44 -20.57
N LYS A 67 -8.90 -7.68 -21.06
CA LYS A 67 -8.30 -8.83 -20.39
C LYS A 67 -7.57 -9.70 -21.40
N ILE A 68 -6.63 -10.49 -20.93
CA ILE A 68 -6.00 -11.57 -21.71
C ILE A 68 -6.29 -12.92 -21.03
N ASP A 69 -6.20 -13.99 -21.81
CA ASP A 69 -6.11 -15.34 -21.26
C ASP A 69 -4.73 -15.55 -20.62
N ALA A 70 -4.69 -15.47 -19.28
CA ALA A 70 -3.46 -15.59 -18.50
C ALA A 70 -2.78 -16.95 -18.66
N ALA A 71 -3.50 -18.03 -19.01
CA ALA A 71 -2.91 -19.35 -19.21
C ALA A 71 -1.93 -19.38 -20.41
N ARG A 72 -2.05 -18.43 -21.34
CA ARG A 72 -1.18 -18.30 -22.51
C ARG A 72 0.11 -17.52 -22.22
N TYR A 73 0.32 -17.07 -20.98
CA TYR A 73 1.43 -16.20 -20.59
C TYR A 73 2.11 -16.74 -19.32
N GLY A 74 3.45 -16.72 -19.31
CA GLY A 74 4.22 -16.87 -18.07
C GLY A 74 4.17 -15.59 -17.24
N VAL A 75 4.41 -15.67 -15.92
CA VAL A 75 4.48 -14.48 -15.05
C VAL A 75 5.93 -14.19 -14.70
N LEU A 76 6.33 -12.93 -14.87
CA LEU A 76 7.62 -12.47 -14.37
C LEU A 76 7.51 -12.04 -12.91
N ASP A 77 8.05 -12.86 -12.01
CA ASP A 77 7.94 -12.75 -10.55
C ASP A 77 9.19 -12.14 -9.87
N GLY A 78 10.08 -11.55 -10.68
CA GLY A 78 11.33 -10.99 -10.20
C GLY A 78 12.50 -11.98 -10.12
N THR A 79 12.31 -13.25 -10.50
CA THR A 79 13.42 -14.17 -10.79
C THR A 79 14.30 -13.65 -11.93
N ARG A 80 15.59 -14.00 -11.94
CA ARG A 80 16.53 -13.51 -12.96
C ARG A 80 16.28 -14.19 -14.30
N PHE A 81 16.28 -13.41 -15.39
CA PHE A 81 16.04 -13.95 -16.73
C PHE A 81 16.86 -13.24 -17.83
N THR A 82 16.92 -13.90 -18.99
CA THR A 82 17.49 -13.41 -20.26
C THR A 82 16.48 -13.61 -21.39
N ARG A 83 16.70 -13.00 -22.57
CA ARG A 83 15.85 -13.26 -23.75
C ARG A 83 15.75 -14.75 -24.07
N SER A 84 16.90 -15.43 -24.04
CA SER A 84 17.00 -16.83 -24.42
C SER A 84 16.27 -17.75 -23.44
N SER A 85 16.35 -17.46 -22.13
CA SER A 85 15.63 -18.24 -21.12
C SER A 85 14.12 -18.08 -21.26
N LEU A 86 13.63 -16.85 -21.48
CA LEU A 86 12.21 -16.58 -21.71
C LEU A 86 11.71 -17.27 -22.99
N ALA A 87 12.50 -17.26 -24.07
CA ALA A 87 12.13 -17.91 -25.32
C ALA A 87 12.14 -19.44 -25.22
N ALA A 88 13.09 -20.02 -24.48
CA ALA A 88 13.14 -21.45 -24.24
C ALA A 88 11.95 -21.93 -23.41
N ASP A 89 11.61 -21.20 -22.35
CA ASP A 89 10.48 -21.54 -21.49
C ASP A 89 9.13 -21.33 -22.20
N ALA A 90 9.00 -20.26 -23.00
CA ALA A 90 7.84 -20.06 -23.85
C ALA A 90 7.62 -21.23 -24.85
N ARG A 91 8.68 -21.78 -25.45
CA ARG A 91 8.57 -22.96 -26.31
C ARG A 91 8.17 -24.21 -25.54
N ARG A 92 8.69 -24.39 -24.33
CA ARG A 92 8.41 -25.55 -23.47
C ARG A 92 6.95 -25.58 -23.02
N ASN A 93 6.42 -24.43 -22.61
CA ASN A 93 5.10 -24.33 -21.99
C ASN A 93 4.02 -23.78 -22.94
N GLY A 94 4.35 -23.52 -24.21
CA GLY A 94 3.41 -22.98 -25.20
C GLY A 94 2.99 -21.53 -24.96
N PHE A 95 3.77 -20.75 -24.19
CA PHE A 95 3.45 -19.35 -23.91
C PHE A 95 3.66 -18.45 -25.13
N GLN A 96 2.76 -17.49 -25.32
CA GLN A 96 2.88 -16.43 -26.33
C GLN A 96 3.65 -15.22 -25.82
N GLY A 97 3.78 -15.09 -24.50
CA GLY A 97 4.38 -13.94 -23.88
C GLY A 97 4.52 -14.09 -22.38
N TRP A 98 4.79 -12.95 -21.74
CA TRP A 98 5.02 -12.85 -20.31
C TRP A 98 4.27 -11.67 -19.72
N ILE A 99 3.59 -11.89 -18.59
CA ILE A 99 3.00 -10.84 -17.76
C ILE A 99 4.10 -10.15 -16.96
N CYS A 100 4.10 -8.82 -16.99
CA CYS A 100 5.17 -7.95 -16.50
C CYS A 100 4.60 -6.87 -15.56
N ASP A 101 3.99 -7.32 -14.46
CA ASP A 101 3.30 -6.46 -13.50
C ASP A 101 4.11 -6.10 -12.24
N ASP A 102 5.28 -6.74 -12.03
CA ASP A 102 6.18 -6.39 -10.92
C ASP A 102 6.87 -5.03 -11.19
N PHE A 103 6.65 -4.06 -10.31
CA PHE A 103 7.27 -2.74 -10.36
C PHE A 103 8.81 -2.77 -10.29
N ARG A 104 9.41 -3.86 -9.82
CA ARG A 104 10.85 -4.06 -9.67
C ARG A 104 11.47 -4.91 -10.79
N ILE A 105 10.69 -5.34 -11.78
CA ILE A 105 11.12 -6.33 -12.79
C ILE A 105 12.40 -5.96 -13.53
N LEU A 106 12.66 -4.66 -13.75
CA LEU A 106 13.87 -4.18 -14.41
C LEU A 106 15.17 -4.51 -13.65
N LYS A 107 15.10 -4.81 -12.35
CA LYS A 107 16.25 -5.27 -11.55
C LYS A 107 16.62 -6.73 -11.84
N SER A 108 15.65 -7.52 -12.29
CA SER A 108 15.80 -8.96 -12.51
C SER A 108 16.37 -9.28 -13.89
N PHE A 109 16.33 -8.30 -14.80
CA PHE A 109 16.89 -8.42 -16.14
C PHE A 109 18.42 -8.27 -16.16
N ARG A 110 19.14 -9.23 -16.80
CA ARG A 110 20.57 -9.13 -17.09
C ARG A 110 20.86 -9.22 -18.58
N GLN A 111 21.68 -8.29 -19.11
CA GLN A 111 22.30 -8.43 -20.44
C GLN A 111 23.81 -8.64 -20.28
N GLY A 112 24.26 -9.89 -20.35
CA GLY A 112 25.68 -10.22 -20.36
C GLY A 112 26.43 -9.94 -19.05
N TRP A 113 27.59 -10.56 -18.89
CA TRP A 113 28.39 -10.54 -17.66
C TRP A 113 28.88 -9.12 -17.30
N PHE A 114 29.17 -8.29 -18.31
CA PHE A 114 29.75 -6.95 -18.14
C PHE A 114 28.76 -5.82 -17.79
N ARG A 115 27.44 -5.98 -17.94
CA ARG A 115 26.45 -4.91 -17.62
C ARG A 115 25.74 -5.08 -16.28
N ALA A 116 26.00 -6.17 -15.55
CA ALA A 116 25.44 -6.42 -14.22
C ALA A 116 25.97 -5.47 -13.12
N MET A 117 26.99 -4.66 -13.42
CA MET A 117 27.59 -3.66 -12.53
C MET A 117 27.04 -2.23 -12.69
N LEU A 118 26.01 -2.01 -13.50
CA LEU A 118 25.56 -0.63 -13.79
C LEU A 118 24.63 -0.06 -12.69
N PRO A 119 24.83 1.21 -12.27
CA PRO A 119 24.08 1.82 -11.16
C PRO A 119 22.57 1.92 -11.41
N ALA A 120 21.79 1.93 -10.31
CA ALA A 120 20.34 2.13 -10.29
C ALA A 120 19.85 3.36 -11.10
N ASN A 121 20.70 4.37 -11.30
CA ASN A 121 20.37 5.59 -12.06
C ASN A 121 20.10 5.37 -13.57
N ARG A 122 20.57 4.26 -14.18
CA ARG A 122 20.26 3.98 -15.60
C ARG A 122 18.82 3.52 -15.80
N SER A 123 18.21 2.84 -14.83
CA SER A 123 16.81 2.37 -14.95
C SER A 123 15.84 3.55 -14.91
N ALA A 124 16.10 4.56 -14.08
CA ALA A 124 15.28 5.79 -14.01
C ALA A 124 15.23 6.54 -15.35
N ARG A 125 16.38 6.82 -15.98
CA ARG A 125 16.42 7.49 -17.30
C ARG A 125 15.77 6.66 -18.39
N SER A 126 15.93 5.33 -18.34
CA SER A 126 15.30 4.43 -19.29
C SER A 126 13.78 4.49 -19.18
N ARG A 127 13.24 4.44 -17.94
CA ARG A 127 11.80 4.54 -17.70
C ARG A 127 11.24 5.89 -18.13
N HIS A 128 11.93 6.99 -17.82
CA HIS A 128 11.55 8.33 -18.27
C HIS A 128 11.44 8.43 -19.80
N ARG A 129 12.46 7.96 -20.53
CA ARG A 129 12.40 7.93 -22.00
C ARG A 129 11.29 7.03 -22.51
N THR A 130 11.11 5.84 -21.93
CA THR A 130 10.04 4.94 -22.33
C THR A 130 8.66 5.55 -22.09
N PHE A 131 8.46 6.28 -20.99
CA PHE A 131 7.22 7.01 -20.72
C PHE A 131 6.89 7.98 -21.86
N GLY A 132 7.88 8.75 -22.33
CA GLY A 132 7.71 9.65 -23.48
C GLY A 132 7.38 8.95 -24.81
N THR A 133 7.48 7.61 -24.88
CA THR A 133 7.07 6.82 -26.06
C THR A 133 5.70 6.18 -25.93
N LEU A 134 5.00 6.37 -24.80
CA LEU A 134 3.61 5.96 -24.68
C LEU A 134 2.76 6.91 -25.53
N GLY A 135 1.95 6.34 -26.42
CA GLY A 135 1.14 7.12 -27.36
C GLY A 135 -0.14 7.63 -26.72
N PHE A 136 -0.02 8.60 -25.82
CA PHE A 136 -1.15 9.26 -25.16
C PHE A 136 -2.09 9.94 -26.16
N SER A 137 -3.36 10.08 -25.79
CA SER A 137 -4.37 10.83 -26.53
C SER A 137 -4.01 12.32 -26.62
N GLU A 138 -4.65 13.08 -27.51
CA GLU A 138 -4.40 14.51 -27.64
C GLU A 138 -4.72 15.29 -26.35
N PRO A 139 -5.86 15.06 -25.66
CA PRO A 139 -6.14 15.72 -24.38
C PRO A 139 -5.09 15.43 -23.29
N VAL A 140 -4.62 14.18 -23.19
CA VAL A 140 -3.59 13.81 -22.21
C VAL A 140 -2.23 14.44 -22.56
N ARG A 141 -1.89 14.58 -23.85
CA ARG A 141 -0.67 15.31 -24.24
C ARG A 141 -0.78 16.80 -23.94
N ALA A 142 -1.93 17.40 -24.23
CA ALA A 142 -2.19 18.81 -23.98
C ALA A 142 -2.08 19.14 -22.49
N ILE A 143 -2.63 18.29 -21.61
CA ILE A 143 -2.57 18.52 -20.16
C ILE A 143 -1.16 18.39 -19.57
N ILE A 144 -0.38 17.40 -20.06
CA ILE A 144 1.03 17.27 -19.68
C ILE A 144 1.81 18.51 -20.12
N ALA A 145 1.57 19.01 -21.33
CA ALA A 145 2.19 20.23 -21.83
C ALA A 145 1.71 21.50 -21.10
N ALA A 146 0.45 21.55 -20.64
CA ALA A 146 -0.08 22.67 -19.86
C ALA A 146 0.68 22.82 -18.54
N ALA A 147 0.96 21.71 -17.84
CA ALA A 147 1.81 21.71 -16.65
C ALA A 147 3.20 22.29 -16.94
N ASP A 148 3.70 22.13 -18.17
CA ASP A 148 4.99 22.67 -18.58
C ASP A 148 5.01 24.20 -18.75
N GLY A 149 3.85 24.80 -19.04
CA GLY A 149 3.68 26.25 -19.17
C GLY A 149 3.82 27.02 -17.86
N HIS A 150 3.61 26.37 -16.71
CA HIS A 150 3.69 27.03 -15.40
C HIS A 150 5.14 27.16 -14.93
N ARG A 151 5.62 28.41 -14.81
CA ARG A 151 6.95 28.69 -14.25
C ARG A 151 6.91 28.71 -12.72
N PHE A 152 7.79 27.94 -12.10
CA PHE A 152 8.01 28.05 -10.66
C PHE A 152 8.87 29.26 -10.36
N SER A 153 8.42 30.11 -9.43
CA SER A 153 9.15 31.31 -9.00
C SER A 153 10.44 30.99 -8.25
N ARG A 154 10.59 29.76 -7.75
CA ARG A 154 11.76 29.23 -7.05
C ARG A 154 11.84 27.71 -7.20
N PRO A 155 13.00 27.08 -6.97
CA PRO A 155 13.10 25.62 -6.98
C PRO A 155 12.12 24.98 -5.99
N MET A 156 11.33 24.00 -6.47
CA MET A 156 10.30 23.33 -5.69
C MET A 156 10.67 21.88 -5.39
N ALA A 157 10.24 21.39 -4.23
CA ALA A 157 10.08 19.97 -3.98
C ALA A 157 8.58 19.65 -3.90
N ALA A 158 8.18 18.50 -4.44
CA ALA A 158 6.81 18.03 -4.28
C ALA A 158 6.68 17.25 -2.96
N LEU A 159 5.56 17.39 -2.29
CA LEU A 159 5.13 16.60 -1.14
C LEU A 159 3.80 15.94 -1.49
N HIS A 160 3.80 14.62 -1.62
CA HIS A 160 2.59 13.87 -1.97
C HIS A 160 1.98 13.21 -0.74
N LEU A 161 0.77 13.65 -0.39
CA LEU A 161 -0.05 13.16 0.71
C LEU A 161 -1.09 12.20 0.15
N ARG A 162 -0.73 10.91 0.07
CA ARG A 162 -1.69 9.86 -0.28
C ARG A 162 -2.64 9.65 0.90
N SER A 163 -3.94 9.72 0.67
CA SER A 163 -4.98 9.31 1.62
C SER A 163 -5.89 8.27 0.97
N GLY A 164 -7.20 8.55 0.87
CA GLY A 164 -8.21 7.69 0.28
C GLY A 164 -8.48 6.44 1.11
N ASP A 165 -8.60 5.31 0.42
CA ASP A 165 -8.89 3.98 0.97
C ASP A 165 -7.96 3.51 2.10
N ILE A 166 -6.71 3.99 2.14
CA ILE A 166 -5.74 3.67 3.19
C ILE A 166 -6.07 4.34 4.52
N ILE A 167 -6.71 5.52 4.52
CA ILE A 167 -7.01 6.27 5.75
C ILE A 167 -8.51 6.24 6.04
N HIS A 168 -9.32 6.53 5.02
CA HIS A 168 -10.78 6.64 5.13
C HIS A 168 -11.51 5.35 4.74
N GLY A 169 -10.80 4.34 4.22
CA GLY A 169 -11.38 3.07 3.79
C GLY A 169 -10.99 1.89 4.66
N ASN A 170 -11.18 0.68 4.09
CA ASN A 170 -10.98 -0.59 4.78
C ASN A 170 -9.51 -1.00 4.91
N TYR A 171 -8.58 -0.25 4.32
CA TYR A 171 -7.16 -0.54 4.41
C TYR A 171 -6.47 0.12 5.60
N ARG A 172 -7.17 0.92 6.40
CA ARG A 172 -6.59 1.63 7.56
C ARG A 172 -6.05 0.71 8.67
N SER A 173 -6.63 -0.48 8.80
CA SER A 173 -6.17 -1.52 9.74
C SER A 173 -5.00 -2.36 9.21
N ARG A 174 -4.59 -2.17 7.94
CA ARG A 174 -3.45 -2.85 7.35
C ARG A 174 -2.18 -2.03 7.57
N LEU A 175 -1.51 -2.32 8.68
CA LEU A 175 -0.34 -1.57 9.18
C LEU A 175 0.79 -1.44 8.14
N GLU A 176 0.93 -2.39 7.21
CA GLU A 176 1.93 -2.32 6.13
C GLU A 176 1.71 -1.16 5.16
N PHE A 177 0.49 -0.62 5.08
CA PHE A 177 0.21 0.55 4.26
C PHE A 177 0.61 1.87 4.91
N CYS A 178 1.07 1.88 6.17
CA CYS A 178 1.73 3.06 6.74
C CYS A 178 2.93 3.51 5.93
N GLU A 179 3.68 2.60 5.30
CA GLU A 179 4.78 2.99 4.42
C GLU A 179 4.31 3.71 3.14
N LYS A 180 3.04 3.56 2.73
CA LYS A 180 2.48 4.18 1.52
C LYS A 180 2.15 5.66 1.70
N VAL A 181 1.87 6.07 2.94
CA VAL A 181 1.29 7.37 3.28
C VAL A 181 2.32 8.25 3.99
N ILE A 182 2.24 9.55 3.78
CA ILE A 182 2.86 10.53 4.68
C ILE A 182 1.72 11.04 5.58
N PRO A 183 1.77 10.80 6.89
CA PRO A 183 0.72 11.28 7.78
C PRO A 183 0.57 12.79 7.69
N ALA A 184 -0.65 13.30 7.58
CA ALA A 184 -0.92 14.73 7.50
C ALA A 184 -0.25 15.55 8.63
N PRO A 185 -0.19 15.07 9.90
CA PRO A 185 0.53 15.78 10.97
C PRO A 185 2.03 16.00 10.73
N LEU A 186 2.67 15.20 9.86
CA LEU A 186 4.09 15.37 9.53
C LEU A 186 4.34 16.46 8.48
N ALA A 187 3.31 16.85 7.71
CA ALA A 187 3.48 17.67 6.51
C ALA A 187 4.09 19.04 6.81
N LYS A 188 3.66 19.71 7.90
CA LYS A 188 4.22 21.01 8.32
C LYS A 188 5.71 20.94 8.61
N ALA A 189 6.15 19.91 9.35
CA ALA A 189 7.56 19.69 9.64
C ALA A 189 8.37 19.48 8.35
N ILE A 190 7.83 18.72 7.38
CA ILE A 190 8.47 18.53 6.07
C ILE A 190 8.59 19.87 5.33
N VAL A 191 7.51 20.64 5.22
CA VAL A 191 7.52 21.94 4.53
C VAL A 191 8.56 22.87 5.16
N SER A 192 8.57 23.01 6.49
CA SER A 192 9.56 23.82 7.21
C SER A 192 11.00 23.35 6.96
N LYS A 193 11.23 22.03 6.96
CA LYS A 193 12.56 21.47 6.67
C LYS A 193 13.00 21.73 5.23
N LEU A 194 12.08 21.72 4.26
CA LEU A 194 12.38 22.05 2.87
C LEU A 194 12.63 23.55 2.68
N ALA A 195 11.85 24.40 3.35
CA ALA A 195 12.06 25.84 3.36
C ALA A 195 13.45 26.21 3.91
N SER A 196 13.90 25.55 4.99
CA SER A 196 15.27 25.73 5.53
C SER A 196 16.39 25.35 4.55
N LYS A 197 16.07 24.59 3.49
CA LYS A 197 16.97 24.23 2.40
C LYS A 197 16.80 25.10 1.15
N GLY A 198 16.04 26.20 1.25
CA GLY A 198 15.76 27.12 0.15
C GLY A 198 14.79 26.57 -0.91
N LEU A 199 13.98 25.56 -0.57
CA LEU A 199 12.99 24.99 -1.49
C LEU A 199 11.58 25.44 -1.12
N ALA A 200 10.79 25.83 -2.12
CA ALA A 200 9.33 25.86 -1.97
C ALA A 200 8.76 24.43 -1.99
N THR A 201 7.55 24.27 -1.47
CA THR A 201 6.86 22.99 -1.46
C THR A 201 5.58 23.06 -2.30
N LEU A 202 5.42 22.12 -3.24
CA LEU A 202 4.15 21.82 -3.90
C LEU A 202 3.51 20.64 -3.17
N VAL A 203 2.35 20.81 -2.56
CA VAL A 203 1.61 19.75 -1.89
C VAL A 203 0.54 19.22 -2.83
N ILE A 204 0.54 17.89 -3.04
CA ILE A 204 -0.50 17.20 -3.81
C ILE A 204 -1.10 16.11 -2.92
N GLY A 205 -2.42 16.11 -2.76
CA GLY A 205 -3.15 15.14 -1.97
C GLY A 205 -4.62 15.11 -2.34
N GLN A 206 -5.38 14.20 -1.74
CA GLN A 206 -6.81 14.01 -2.06
C GLN A 206 -7.74 14.76 -1.09
N ASP A 207 -7.29 15.04 0.13
CA ASP A 207 -8.12 15.71 1.14
C ASP A 207 -7.99 17.23 1.06
N ARG A 208 -9.05 17.90 0.59
CA ARG A 208 -9.03 19.35 0.33
C ARG A 208 -8.82 20.17 1.60
N ALA A 209 -9.49 19.79 2.69
CA ALA A 209 -9.38 20.50 3.96
C ALA A 209 -7.94 20.49 4.49
N THR A 210 -7.25 19.36 4.42
CA THR A 210 -5.84 19.22 4.77
C THR A 210 -4.95 20.08 3.87
N LEU A 211 -5.20 20.12 2.56
CA LEU A 211 -4.44 20.95 1.64
C LEU A 211 -4.60 22.45 1.92
N ASP A 212 -5.82 22.91 2.17
CA ASP A 212 -6.12 24.31 2.48
C ASP A 212 -5.48 24.72 3.83
N TYR A 213 -5.56 23.85 4.85
CA TYR A 213 -4.87 24.04 6.12
C TYR A 213 -3.35 24.11 5.96
N LEU A 214 -2.74 23.19 5.22
CA LEU A 214 -1.29 23.21 5.01
C LEU A 214 -0.85 24.45 4.24
N LYS A 215 -1.63 24.89 3.27
CA LYS A 215 -1.38 26.12 2.53
C LYS A 215 -1.43 27.33 3.46
N SER A 216 -2.46 27.48 4.29
CA SER A 216 -2.59 28.64 5.20
C SER A 216 -1.48 28.67 6.25
N GLU A 217 -1.11 27.51 6.82
CA GLU A 217 -0.14 27.42 7.91
C GLU A 217 1.32 27.51 7.46
N THR A 218 1.61 27.20 6.20
CA THR A 218 3.00 27.05 5.74
C THR A 218 3.36 27.89 4.52
N GLY A 219 2.37 28.44 3.81
CA GLY A 219 2.58 29.11 2.53
C GLY A 219 3.04 28.15 1.42
N ALA A 220 2.82 26.85 1.59
CA ALA A 220 3.05 25.88 0.52
C ALA A 220 2.06 26.09 -0.63
N PHE A 221 2.47 25.71 -1.83
CA PHE A 221 1.60 25.72 -3.00
C PHE A 221 0.79 24.42 -3.07
N VAL A 222 -0.42 24.49 -3.60
CA VAL A 222 -1.25 23.32 -3.94
C VAL A 222 -1.42 23.23 -5.46
N SER A 223 -1.86 22.09 -5.98
CA SER A 223 -2.05 21.89 -7.43
C SER A 223 -3.04 22.90 -8.05
N ASP A 224 -4.04 23.35 -7.28
CA ASP A 224 -5.00 24.38 -7.72
C ASP A 224 -4.39 25.77 -7.95
N ASP A 225 -3.26 26.09 -7.31
CA ASP A 225 -2.53 27.34 -7.59
C ASP A 225 -1.99 27.39 -9.03
N PHE A 226 -1.98 26.23 -9.69
CA PHE A 226 -1.58 26.04 -11.08
C PHE A 226 -2.76 25.66 -11.97
N GLY A 227 -4.00 25.73 -11.48
CA GLY A 227 -5.19 25.47 -12.28
C GLY A 227 -5.71 24.04 -12.26
N ALA A 228 -5.22 23.15 -11.38
CA ALA A 228 -5.71 21.77 -11.31
C ALA A 228 -7.23 21.66 -11.04
N GLY A 229 -7.78 22.55 -10.22
CA GLY A 229 -9.21 22.62 -9.93
C GLY A 229 -10.11 23.01 -11.11
N GLN A 230 -9.55 23.39 -12.26
CA GLN A 230 -10.32 23.68 -13.48
C GLN A 230 -10.65 22.41 -14.29
N PHE A 231 -10.05 21.26 -13.93
CA PHE A 231 -10.29 19.99 -14.62
C PHE A 231 -11.41 19.21 -13.94
N GLU A 232 -12.57 19.15 -14.60
CA GLU A 232 -13.68 18.29 -14.19
C GLU A 232 -13.36 16.79 -14.38
N ASP A 233 -12.58 16.46 -15.43
CA ASP A 233 -12.14 15.10 -15.70
C ASP A 233 -10.99 14.71 -14.74
N GLU A 234 -11.26 13.73 -13.86
CA GLU A 234 -10.31 13.28 -12.85
C GLU A 234 -9.06 12.63 -13.43
N THR A 235 -9.17 11.98 -14.59
CA THR A 235 -8.03 11.38 -15.28
C THR A 235 -7.10 12.48 -15.78
N LEU A 236 -7.63 13.52 -16.41
CA LEU A 236 -6.84 14.68 -16.85
C LEU A 236 -6.23 15.42 -15.65
N ARG A 237 -6.99 15.63 -14.58
CA ARG A 237 -6.48 16.21 -13.33
C ARG A 237 -5.31 15.39 -12.77
N ALA A 238 -5.42 14.07 -12.73
CA ALA A 238 -4.35 13.19 -12.28
C ALA A 238 -3.09 13.28 -13.15
N PHE A 239 -3.23 13.34 -14.48
CA PHE A 239 -2.08 13.56 -15.37
C PHE A 239 -1.44 14.93 -15.17
N PHE A 240 -2.24 15.98 -14.98
CA PHE A 240 -1.76 17.33 -14.69
C PHE A 240 -0.93 17.37 -13.40
N GLU A 241 -1.46 16.80 -12.32
CA GLU A 241 -0.77 16.75 -11.02
C GLU A 241 0.52 15.92 -11.07
N MET A 242 0.49 14.78 -11.76
CA MET A 242 1.71 13.99 -11.98
C MET A 242 2.76 14.80 -12.76
N ALA A 243 2.35 15.57 -13.76
CA ALA A 243 3.24 16.41 -14.57
C ALA A 243 3.79 17.61 -13.77
N LEU A 244 2.98 18.26 -12.93
CA LEU A 244 3.48 19.30 -12.01
C LEU A 244 4.52 18.76 -11.03
N MET A 245 4.28 17.59 -10.43
CA MET A 245 5.26 16.93 -9.57
C MET A 245 6.54 16.56 -10.32
N ALA A 246 6.42 16.09 -11.56
CA ALA A 246 7.55 15.70 -12.41
C ALA A 246 8.52 16.87 -12.70
N ARG A 247 8.04 18.11 -12.63
CA ARG A 247 8.85 19.33 -12.79
C ARG A 247 9.58 19.77 -11.53
N CYS A 248 9.21 19.23 -10.37
CA CYS A 248 9.89 19.55 -9.11
C CYS A 248 11.31 18.96 -9.09
N ARG A 249 12.20 19.50 -8.25
CA ARG A 249 13.58 19.00 -8.09
C ARG A 249 13.61 17.55 -7.60
N GLN A 250 12.66 17.21 -6.73
CA GLN A 250 12.48 15.89 -6.13
C GLN A 250 11.08 15.79 -5.53
N ILE A 251 10.63 14.56 -5.29
CA ILE A 251 9.35 14.25 -4.67
C ILE A 251 9.58 13.63 -3.29
N TYR A 252 8.84 14.07 -2.28
CA TYR A 252 8.70 13.41 -1.00
C TYR A 252 7.36 12.70 -0.96
N ALA A 253 7.39 11.38 -0.79
CA ALA A 253 6.20 10.55 -0.72
C ALA A 253 6.46 9.30 0.13
N GLY A 254 5.39 8.62 0.54
CA GLY A 254 5.47 7.21 0.92
C GLY A 254 5.70 6.31 -0.30
N SER A 255 5.20 5.07 -0.28
CA SER A 255 5.31 4.10 -1.38
C SER A 255 4.26 4.30 -2.46
N SER A 256 3.65 5.49 -2.54
CA SER A 256 2.61 5.80 -3.51
C SER A 256 3.12 5.54 -4.94
N VAL A 257 2.36 4.71 -5.67
CA VAL A 257 2.66 4.41 -7.07
C VAL A 257 2.40 5.64 -7.94
N PHE A 258 1.45 6.50 -7.56
CA PHE A 258 1.20 7.80 -8.18
C PHE A 258 2.47 8.67 -8.17
N ALA A 259 3.05 8.88 -6.99
CA ALA A 259 4.30 9.64 -6.85
C ALA A 259 5.49 8.98 -7.56
N THR A 260 5.53 7.63 -7.59
CA THR A 260 6.54 6.88 -8.34
C THR A 260 6.41 7.13 -9.85
N MET A 261 5.18 7.21 -10.35
CA MET A 261 4.90 7.52 -11.75
C MET A 261 5.30 8.96 -12.08
N SER A 262 5.00 9.96 -11.24
CA SER A 262 5.51 11.33 -11.41
C SER A 262 7.04 11.39 -11.46
N SER A 263 7.72 10.61 -10.62
CA SER A 263 9.18 10.50 -10.64
C SER A 263 9.70 9.88 -11.94
N VAL A 264 9.02 8.87 -12.48
CA VAL A 264 9.34 8.30 -13.80
C VAL A 264 9.11 9.34 -14.89
N MET A 265 7.99 10.04 -14.86
CA MET A 265 7.63 11.08 -15.82
C MET A 265 8.66 12.22 -15.86
N GLY A 266 9.16 12.67 -14.71
CA GLY A 266 10.18 13.73 -14.63
C GLY A 266 11.64 13.26 -14.70
N GLY A 267 11.88 11.95 -14.59
CA GLY A 267 13.25 11.43 -14.42
C GLY A 267 13.91 11.87 -13.10
N ILE A 268 13.11 12.27 -12.11
CA ILE A 268 13.54 12.78 -10.79
C ILE A 268 13.41 11.71 -9.71
N ARG A 269 13.95 11.97 -8.52
CA ARG A 269 13.93 11.00 -7.39
C ARG A 269 12.68 11.14 -6.52
N VAL A 270 12.19 10.03 -5.99
CA VAL A 270 11.29 9.99 -4.81
C VAL A 270 12.11 9.71 -3.56
N LEU A 271 11.91 10.51 -2.51
CA LEU A 271 12.52 10.37 -1.20
C LEU A 271 11.45 10.08 -0.15
N ARG A 272 11.79 9.28 0.86
CA ARG A 272 10.90 9.03 2.01
C ARG A 272 11.07 10.13 3.05
N PRO A 273 10.02 10.46 3.84
CA PRO A 273 10.14 11.44 4.91
C PRO A 273 11.25 11.15 5.91
N LYS A 274 11.49 9.86 6.22
CA LYS A 274 12.60 9.45 7.11
C LYS A 274 13.98 9.88 6.65
N ALA A 275 14.17 10.22 5.36
CA ALA A 275 15.41 10.81 4.87
C ALA A 275 15.65 12.25 5.39
N LEU A 276 14.64 12.89 5.97
CA LEU A 276 14.73 14.23 6.55
C LEU A 276 14.99 14.21 8.06
N PHE A 277 14.42 13.24 8.78
CA PHE A 277 14.37 13.25 10.24
C PHE A 277 14.84 11.94 10.92
N GLY A 278 15.07 10.86 10.17
CA GLY A 278 15.18 9.51 10.74
C GLY A 278 13.84 9.01 11.32
N ASP A 279 13.79 7.77 11.78
CA ASP A 279 12.53 7.16 12.25
C ASP A 279 12.04 7.84 13.55
N ARG A 280 12.91 7.97 14.55
CA ARG A 280 12.59 8.65 15.82
C ARG A 280 12.21 10.12 15.63
N GLY A 281 12.98 10.86 14.83
CA GLY A 281 12.69 12.28 14.57
C GLY A 281 11.38 12.47 13.79
N THR A 282 11.05 11.54 12.90
CA THR A 282 9.76 11.55 12.19
C THR A 282 8.61 11.31 13.17
N ALA A 283 8.73 10.32 14.05
CA ALA A 283 7.70 10.01 15.04
C ALA A 283 7.51 11.15 16.05
N THR A 284 8.60 11.75 16.55
CA THR A 284 8.54 12.93 17.43
C THR A 284 7.81 14.10 16.76
N ALA A 285 8.15 14.44 15.51
CA ALA A 285 7.48 15.52 14.80
C ALA A 285 5.95 15.30 14.65
N ILE A 286 5.52 14.05 14.41
CA ILE A 286 4.10 13.69 14.35
C ILE A 286 3.43 13.88 15.72
N LEU A 287 4.03 13.34 16.78
CA LEU A 287 3.46 13.39 18.12
C LEU A 287 3.40 14.82 18.68
N ASP A 288 4.41 15.65 18.39
CA ASP A 288 4.44 17.04 18.81
C ASP A 288 3.33 17.87 18.14
N GLU A 289 3.08 17.68 16.83
CA GLU A 289 1.97 18.34 16.13
C GLU A 289 0.62 17.87 16.71
N LEU A 290 0.42 16.56 16.86
CA LEU A 290 -0.82 16.00 17.39
C LEU A 290 -1.09 16.43 18.84
N LYS A 291 -0.05 16.59 19.66
CA LYS A 291 -0.21 17.06 21.04
C LYS A 291 -0.90 18.42 21.13
N VAL A 292 -0.68 19.30 20.15
CA VAL A 292 -1.19 20.67 20.13
C VAL A 292 -2.43 20.81 19.25
N ARG A 293 -2.48 20.10 18.13
CA ARG A 293 -3.42 20.36 17.03
C ARG A 293 -4.22 19.13 16.59
N GLN A 294 -4.37 18.10 17.43
CA GLN A 294 -5.15 16.91 17.10
C GLN A 294 -6.55 17.24 16.52
N SER A 295 -7.22 18.25 17.07
CA SER A 295 -8.56 18.68 16.67
C SER A 295 -8.62 19.35 15.28
N ASP A 296 -7.48 19.79 14.75
CA ASP A 296 -7.41 20.48 13.46
C ASP A 296 -7.43 19.47 12.30
N TYR A 297 -7.23 18.17 12.59
CA TYR A 297 -7.24 17.08 11.62
C TYR A 297 -8.52 16.28 11.68
N HIS A 298 -8.90 15.68 10.55
CA HIS A 298 -9.92 14.63 10.55
C HIS A 298 -9.53 13.51 11.53
N PRO A 299 -10.45 12.94 12.32
CA PRO A 299 -10.11 11.94 13.35
C PRO A 299 -9.29 10.76 12.83
N LEU A 300 -9.62 10.25 11.64
CA LEU A 300 -8.87 9.16 11.00
C LEU A 300 -7.45 9.55 10.57
N GLU A 301 -7.22 10.80 10.15
CA GLU A 301 -5.89 11.31 9.80
C GLU A 301 -5.02 11.44 11.06
N ALA A 302 -5.61 11.93 12.16
CA ALA A 302 -4.94 12.00 13.45
C ALA A 302 -4.65 10.61 14.03
N ALA A 303 -5.60 9.68 13.96
CA ALA A 303 -5.41 8.28 14.36
C ALA A 303 -4.26 7.64 13.57
N PHE A 304 -4.24 7.85 12.25
CA PHE A 304 -3.17 7.35 11.37
C PHE A 304 -1.81 7.99 11.70
N GLY A 305 -1.79 9.25 12.14
CA GLY A 305 -0.59 9.89 12.70
C GLY A 305 -0.04 9.15 13.91
N TYR A 306 -0.88 8.88 14.92
CA TYR A 306 -0.46 8.06 16.07
C TYR A 306 -0.03 6.64 15.67
N GLN A 307 -0.77 5.97 14.78
CA GLN A 307 -0.40 4.66 14.21
C GLN A 307 1.00 4.69 13.59
N SER A 308 1.28 5.70 12.78
CA SER A 308 2.56 5.85 12.10
C SER A 308 3.70 6.15 13.07
N ALA A 309 3.46 7.00 14.08
CA ALA A 309 4.46 7.28 15.12
C ALA A 309 4.77 6.03 15.96
N PHE A 310 3.75 5.23 16.30
CA PHE A 310 3.92 3.94 16.98
C PHE A 310 4.80 2.99 16.16
N LEU A 311 4.45 2.74 14.88
CA LEU A 311 5.20 1.80 14.03
C LEU A 311 6.66 2.21 13.78
N LEU A 312 6.94 3.52 13.74
CA LEU A 312 8.32 4.02 13.60
C LEU A 312 9.18 3.81 14.85
N MET A 313 8.55 3.54 16.00
CA MET A 313 9.22 3.48 17.29
C MET A 313 9.00 2.17 18.04
N GLU A 314 8.15 1.27 17.54
CA GLU A 314 7.63 0.08 18.22
C GLU A 314 8.73 -0.70 18.97
N ASP A 315 9.86 -0.95 18.31
CA ASP A 315 10.98 -1.73 18.88
C ASP A 315 11.91 -0.93 19.82
N SER A 316 11.65 0.37 20.01
CA SER A 316 12.57 1.31 20.67
C SER A 316 11.96 2.11 21.82
N ILE A 317 10.65 1.99 22.04
CA ILE A 317 9.93 2.65 23.14
C ILE A 317 9.48 1.63 24.17
N ASN A 318 9.31 2.07 25.41
CA ASN A 318 8.79 1.20 26.45
C ASN A 318 7.30 0.90 26.21
N PRO A 319 6.77 -0.22 26.74
CA PRO A 319 5.40 -0.63 26.45
C PRO A 319 4.33 0.35 26.96
N ALA A 320 4.57 1.09 28.04
CA ALA A 320 3.63 2.09 28.54
C ALA A 320 3.48 3.27 27.55
N GLN A 321 4.59 3.74 26.98
CA GLN A 321 4.57 4.75 25.94
C GLN A 321 3.88 4.24 24.66
N ALA A 322 4.18 3.00 24.25
CA ALA A 322 3.51 2.36 23.12
C ALA A 322 1.99 2.30 23.32
N ARG A 323 1.53 1.87 24.51
CA ARG A 323 0.11 1.87 24.88
C ARG A 323 -0.50 3.25 24.80
N GLY A 324 0.12 4.27 25.40
CA GLY A 324 -0.41 5.63 25.37
C GLY A 324 -0.58 6.22 23.97
N ILE A 325 0.28 5.82 23.01
CA ILE A 325 0.12 6.21 21.60
C ILE A 325 -1.06 5.46 20.96
N LEU A 326 -1.15 4.15 21.15
CA LEU A 326 -2.21 3.32 20.60
C LEU A 326 -3.60 3.64 21.19
N GLU A 327 -3.68 3.98 22.47
CA GLU A 327 -4.92 4.42 23.13
C GLU A 327 -5.46 5.70 22.51
N ARG A 328 -4.58 6.66 22.20
CA ARG A 328 -4.96 7.89 21.48
C ARG A 328 -5.41 7.59 20.06
N ALA A 329 -4.75 6.68 19.36
CA ALA A 329 -5.16 6.23 18.03
C ALA A 329 -6.56 5.58 18.08
N ALA A 330 -6.78 4.66 19.03
CA ALA A 330 -8.04 3.94 19.22
C ALA A 330 -9.19 4.86 19.69
N ALA A 331 -8.90 5.92 20.43
CA ALA A 331 -9.93 6.92 20.79
C ALA A 331 -10.46 7.67 19.56
N LEU A 332 -9.62 7.86 18.54
CA LEU A 332 -9.97 8.56 17.30
C LEU A 332 -10.53 7.64 16.21
N ASP A 333 -10.11 6.37 16.19
CA ASP A 333 -10.59 5.33 15.28
C ASP A 333 -10.87 4.02 16.06
N PRO A 334 -11.99 3.97 16.81
CA PRO A 334 -12.31 2.86 17.71
C PRO A 334 -12.70 1.56 17.01
N GLN A 335 -12.87 1.60 15.69
CA GLN A 335 -13.24 0.45 14.86
C GLN A 335 -12.02 -0.27 14.29
N ASN A 336 -10.81 0.26 14.45
CA ASN A 336 -9.61 -0.35 13.87
C ASN A 336 -9.05 -1.46 14.78
N PRO A 337 -9.18 -2.74 14.39
CA PRO A 337 -8.76 -3.86 15.22
C PRO A 337 -7.25 -3.94 15.42
N ALA A 338 -6.45 -3.34 14.53
CA ALA A 338 -5.00 -3.39 14.62
C ALA A 338 -4.49 -2.78 15.93
N TYR A 339 -5.16 -1.75 16.45
CA TYR A 339 -4.80 -1.13 17.72
C TYR A 339 -5.06 -2.07 18.91
N ALA A 340 -6.22 -2.73 18.96
CA ALA A 340 -6.54 -3.68 20.00
C ALA A 340 -5.54 -4.85 20.02
N LEU A 341 -5.22 -5.39 18.84
CA LEU A 341 -4.24 -6.46 18.68
C LEU A 341 -2.83 -6.03 19.14
N LYS A 342 -2.37 -4.84 18.75
CA LYS A 342 -1.05 -4.34 19.17
C LYS A 342 -0.99 -4.01 20.67
N MET A 343 -2.06 -3.48 21.24
CA MET A 343 -2.16 -3.25 22.69
C MET A 343 -2.14 -4.57 23.48
N ALA A 344 -2.92 -5.56 23.05
CA ALA A 344 -2.94 -6.89 23.67
C ALA A 344 -1.56 -7.56 23.62
N ALA A 345 -0.91 -7.54 22.45
CA ALA A 345 0.46 -8.03 22.29
C ALA A 345 1.45 -7.32 23.22
N GLY A 346 1.31 -6.00 23.39
CA GLY A 346 2.11 -5.23 24.35
C GLY A 346 1.95 -5.71 25.79
N TYR A 347 0.73 -5.99 26.23
CA TYR A 347 0.47 -6.56 27.56
C TYR A 347 1.02 -7.99 27.71
N PHE A 348 0.85 -8.84 26.69
CA PHE A 348 1.37 -10.21 26.70
C PHE A 348 2.90 -10.24 26.76
N ARG A 349 3.57 -9.30 26.09
CA ARG A 349 5.04 -9.14 26.16
C ARG A 349 5.52 -8.82 27.58
N GLU A 350 4.72 -8.10 28.37
CA GLU A 350 4.99 -7.82 29.79
C GLU A 350 4.48 -8.92 30.74
N GLN A 351 4.00 -10.06 30.21
CA GLN A 351 3.35 -11.14 30.97
C GLN A 351 2.10 -10.70 31.74
N ASN A 352 1.56 -9.51 31.43
CA ASN A 352 0.29 -9.05 31.96
C ASN A 352 -0.86 -9.62 31.12
N TYR A 353 -1.04 -10.94 31.23
CA TYR A 353 -2.02 -11.67 30.41
C TYR A 353 -3.45 -11.19 30.66
N ARG A 354 -3.80 -10.88 31.91
CA ARG A 354 -5.12 -10.33 32.27
C ARG A 354 -5.40 -9.01 31.56
N GLY A 355 -4.41 -8.11 31.46
CA GLY A 355 -4.55 -6.84 30.76
C GLY A 355 -4.78 -7.02 29.26
N GLY A 356 -3.97 -7.85 28.61
CA GLY A 356 -4.12 -8.11 27.17
C GLY A 356 -5.43 -8.83 26.84
N GLU A 357 -5.83 -9.77 27.68
CA GLU A 357 -7.10 -10.49 27.56
C GLU A 357 -8.31 -9.56 27.68
N ALA A 358 -8.28 -8.62 28.63
CA ALA A 358 -9.35 -7.64 28.78
C ALA A 358 -9.51 -6.74 27.53
N ILE A 359 -8.41 -6.37 26.87
CA ILE A 359 -8.44 -5.60 25.63
C ILE A 359 -9.10 -6.42 24.50
N LEU A 360 -8.68 -7.68 24.29
CA LEU A 360 -9.26 -8.54 23.27
C LEU A 360 -10.75 -8.76 23.52
N LYS A 361 -11.13 -9.10 24.76
CA LYS A 361 -12.51 -9.30 25.17
C LYS A 361 -13.36 -8.07 24.89
N ALA A 362 -12.92 -6.89 25.32
CA ALA A 362 -13.68 -5.65 25.14
C ALA A 362 -13.89 -5.31 23.65
N PHE A 363 -12.87 -5.52 22.80
CA PHE A 363 -12.99 -5.24 21.37
C PHE A 363 -13.91 -6.25 20.67
N MET A 364 -13.69 -7.55 20.90
CA MET A 364 -14.46 -8.60 20.25
C MET A 364 -15.95 -8.59 20.63
N LEU A 365 -16.28 -8.32 21.90
CA LEU A 365 -17.67 -8.16 22.32
C LEU A 365 -18.32 -6.97 21.62
N ARG A 366 -17.61 -5.84 21.49
CA ARG A 366 -18.10 -4.67 20.76
C ARG A 366 -18.36 -4.97 19.28
N GLU A 367 -17.48 -5.73 18.62
CA GLU A 367 -17.68 -6.15 17.23
C GLU A 367 -18.95 -7.02 17.08
N ILE A 368 -19.18 -7.94 18.02
CA ILE A 368 -20.38 -8.79 18.04
C ILE A 368 -21.64 -7.93 18.27
N ASP A 369 -21.62 -7.05 19.26
CA ASP A 369 -22.76 -6.21 19.66
C ASP A 369 -23.14 -5.18 18.58
N ALA A 370 -22.17 -4.68 17.82
CA ALA A 370 -22.41 -3.73 16.74
C ALA A 370 -23.18 -4.34 15.55
N GLY A 371 -23.52 -5.63 15.59
CA GLY A 371 -24.20 -6.32 14.49
C GLY A 371 -23.40 -6.28 13.19
N ALA A 372 -22.07 -6.13 13.30
CA ALA A 372 -21.20 -6.04 12.14
C ALA A 372 -21.43 -7.28 11.27
N GLU A 373 -21.80 -7.10 10.00
CA GLU A 373 -21.94 -8.18 9.02
C GLU A 373 -20.67 -9.07 8.95
N ASN A 374 -19.55 -8.54 9.45
CA ASN A 374 -18.29 -9.24 9.65
C ASN A 374 -17.87 -9.26 11.14
N SER A 375 -18.43 -10.13 11.98
CA SER A 375 -18.01 -10.31 13.40
C SER A 375 -16.60 -10.92 13.58
N MET A 376 -15.76 -10.85 12.54
CA MET A 376 -14.43 -11.47 12.43
C MET A 376 -13.37 -10.50 11.92
N GLN A 377 -13.60 -9.18 11.91
CA GLN A 377 -12.61 -8.24 11.35
C GLN A 377 -11.29 -8.28 12.12
N ILE A 378 -11.34 -8.38 13.46
CA ILE A 378 -10.11 -8.56 14.25
C ILE A 378 -9.32 -9.82 13.85
N MET A 379 -10.01 -10.92 13.55
CA MET A 379 -9.37 -12.17 13.12
C MET A 379 -8.79 -12.03 11.71
N GLN A 380 -9.50 -11.37 10.80
CA GLN A 380 -9.02 -11.07 9.45
C GLN A 380 -7.77 -10.18 9.46
N VAL A 381 -7.67 -9.23 10.39
CA VAL A 381 -6.47 -8.39 10.53
C VAL A 381 -5.33 -9.14 11.18
N LEU A 382 -5.62 -9.98 12.18
CA LEU A 382 -4.62 -10.83 12.84
C LEU A 382 -3.91 -11.75 11.84
N THR A 383 -4.65 -12.44 10.98
CA THR A 383 -4.10 -13.42 10.02
C THR A 383 -3.92 -12.85 8.61
N GLY A 384 -4.20 -11.56 8.41
CA GLY A 384 -4.17 -10.89 7.12
C GLY A 384 -2.85 -11.08 6.38
N ALA A 385 -2.93 -11.66 5.19
CA ALA A 385 -1.78 -11.84 4.31
C ALA A 385 -1.38 -10.52 3.64
N SER A 386 -0.07 -10.33 3.52
CA SER A 386 0.59 -9.23 2.83
C SER A 386 1.70 -9.78 1.93
N TRP A 387 2.23 -8.92 1.06
CA TRP A 387 3.38 -9.26 0.22
C TRP A 387 4.69 -9.51 1.00
N ARG A 388 4.73 -9.21 2.31
CA ARG A 388 5.85 -9.48 3.23
C ARG A 388 5.59 -10.65 4.20
N GLY A 389 4.50 -11.39 4.04
CA GLY A 389 4.03 -12.37 5.04
C GLY A 389 2.75 -11.88 5.72
N HIS A 390 2.56 -12.14 7.01
CA HIS A 390 1.34 -11.71 7.73
C HIS A 390 1.56 -10.41 8.50
N VAL A 391 0.53 -9.56 8.56
CA VAL A 391 0.61 -8.22 9.20
C VAL A 391 1.07 -8.31 10.66
N MET A 392 0.56 -9.28 11.41
CA MET A 392 0.83 -9.46 12.83
C MET A 392 1.81 -10.61 13.13
N ALA A 393 2.57 -11.08 12.12
CA ALA A 393 3.43 -12.25 12.27
C ALA A 393 4.44 -12.13 13.44
N GLY A 394 4.98 -10.92 13.66
CA GLY A 394 5.92 -10.65 14.74
C GLY A 394 5.33 -10.77 16.14
N ASP A 395 4.01 -10.80 16.28
CA ASP A 395 3.31 -10.87 17.56
C ASP A 395 2.69 -12.25 17.85
N PHE A 396 2.62 -13.18 16.88
CA PHE A 396 1.90 -14.45 17.01
C PHE A 396 2.32 -15.29 18.22
N GLU A 397 3.61 -15.37 18.51
CA GLU A 397 4.11 -16.13 19.67
C GLU A 397 3.59 -15.56 21.00
N LEU A 398 3.35 -14.25 21.08
CA LEU A 398 2.80 -13.62 22.28
C LEU A 398 1.37 -14.09 22.56
N TYR A 399 0.57 -14.27 21.50
CA TYR A 399 -0.78 -14.82 21.61
C TYR A 399 -0.76 -16.29 22.03
N LEU A 400 0.13 -17.09 21.44
CA LEU A 400 0.27 -18.51 21.80
C LEU A 400 0.69 -18.68 23.26
N VAL A 401 1.62 -17.86 23.75
CA VAL A 401 2.04 -17.87 25.16
C VAL A 401 0.90 -17.47 26.08
N ALA A 402 0.15 -16.41 25.75
CA ALA A 402 -1.02 -16.00 26.54
C ALA A 402 -2.13 -17.06 26.55
N ALA A 403 -2.40 -17.71 25.41
CA ALA A 403 -3.34 -18.81 25.30
C ALA A 403 -2.98 -19.97 26.24
N LYS A 404 -1.70 -20.38 26.23
CA LYS A 404 -1.19 -21.42 27.15
C LYS A 404 -1.23 -21.01 28.62
N ALA A 405 -1.25 -19.72 28.91
CA ALA A 405 -1.46 -19.18 30.25
C ALA A 405 -2.94 -19.12 30.67
N GLY A 406 -3.87 -19.66 29.86
CA GLY A 406 -5.29 -19.79 30.20
C GLY A 406 -6.14 -18.59 29.79
N CYS A 407 -5.68 -17.76 28.85
CA CYS A 407 -6.46 -16.63 28.32
C CYS A 407 -7.36 -17.07 27.16
N PRO A 408 -8.71 -17.16 27.33
CA PRO A 408 -9.60 -17.73 26.32
C PRO A 408 -9.71 -16.93 25.01
N TYR A 409 -9.73 -15.60 25.03
CA TYR A 409 -9.74 -14.78 23.82
C TYR A 409 -8.39 -14.85 23.09
N ALA A 410 -7.28 -14.88 23.83
CA ALA A 410 -5.97 -15.20 23.24
C ALA A 410 -5.91 -16.62 22.65
N ALA A 411 -6.56 -17.61 23.27
CA ALA A 411 -6.68 -18.97 22.75
C ALA A 411 -7.50 -19.01 21.45
N ALA A 412 -8.61 -18.27 21.37
CA ALA A 412 -9.38 -18.12 20.14
C ALA A 412 -8.56 -17.49 19.00
N CYS A 413 -7.79 -16.41 19.28
CA CYS A 413 -6.83 -15.83 18.34
C CYS A 413 -5.79 -16.88 17.88
N THR A 414 -5.23 -17.63 18.82
CA THR A 414 -4.20 -18.64 18.56
C THR A 414 -4.73 -19.78 17.71
N ALA A 415 -5.95 -20.26 17.97
CA ALA A 415 -6.63 -21.25 17.13
C ALA A 415 -6.73 -20.77 15.69
N HIS A 416 -7.17 -19.52 15.49
CA HIS A 416 -7.28 -18.92 14.17
C HIS A 416 -5.91 -18.77 13.47
N ILE A 417 -4.86 -18.35 14.17
CA ILE A 417 -3.49 -18.30 13.64
C ILE A 417 -3.01 -19.69 13.20
N LEU A 418 -3.13 -20.69 14.09
CA LEU A 418 -2.66 -22.05 13.84
C LEU A 418 -3.37 -22.67 12.63
N HIS A 419 -4.66 -22.41 12.48
CA HIS A 419 -5.45 -22.92 11.37
C HIS A 419 -5.16 -22.18 10.06
N THR A 420 -5.38 -20.85 10.03
CA THR A 420 -5.38 -20.07 8.79
C THR A 420 -3.98 -19.79 8.25
N VAL A 421 -2.98 -19.67 9.13
CA VAL A 421 -1.61 -19.30 8.74
C VAL A 421 -0.69 -20.51 8.72
N LEU A 422 -0.77 -21.38 9.73
CA LEU A 422 0.20 -22.45 9.93
C LEU A 422 -0.29 -23.84 9.48
N GLY A 423 -1.57 -23.99 9.14
CA GLY A 423 -2.16 -25.27 8.72
C GLY A 423 -2.12 -26.37 9.80
N ARG A 424 -2.01 -26.00 11.08
CA ARG A 424 -1.89 -26.93 12.21
C ARG A 424 -3.24 -27.23 12.85
N THR A 425 -4.06 -28.03 12.17
CA THR A 425 -5.46 -28.27 12.53
C THR A 425 -5.66 -28.85 13.94
N GLU A 426 -4.92 -29.88 14.34
CA GLU A 426 -5.07 -30.48 15.68
C GLU A 426 -4.75 -29.48 16.80
N ALA A 427 -3.64 -28.75 16.64
CA ALA A 427 -3.25 -27.72 17.60
C ALA A 427 -4.28 -26.56 17.63
N ALA A 428 -4.86 -26.20 16.49
CA ALA A 428 -5.91 -25.21 16.42
C ALA A 428 -7.19 -25.66 17.14
N LEU A 429 -7.60 -26.93 16.98
CA LEU A 429 -8.74 -27.51 17.69
C LEU A 429 -8.52 -27.52 19.21
N ALA A 430 -7.31 -27.85 19.66
CA ALA A 430 -6.98 -27.81 21.08
C ALA A 430 -7.13 -26.38 21.66
N MET A 431 -6.67 -25.35 20.93
CA MET A 431 -6.82 -23.96 21.37
C MET A 431 -8.28 -23.48 21.30
N ALA A 432 -9.06 -23.92 20.30
CA ALA A 432 -10.49 -23.60 20.20
C ALA A 432 -11.31 -24.26 21.32
N ALA A 433 -10.95 -25.48 21.72
CA ALA A 433 -11.57 -26.16 22.86
C ALA A 433 -11.32 -25.38 24.15
N LEU A 434 -10.09 -24.91 24.40
CA LEU A 434 -9.76 -24.11 25.58
C LEU A 434 -10.60 -22.82 25.68
N SER A 435 -10.83 -22.13 24.56
CA SER A 435 -11.67 -20.92 24.58
C SER A 435 -13.14 -21.25 24.85
N LEU A 436 -13.67 -22.33 24.27
CA LEU A 436 -15.05 -22.78 24.48
C LEU A 436 -15.31 -23.34 25.88
N GLU A 437 -14.36 -24.06 26.47
CA GLU A 437 -14.48 -24.54 27.85
C GLU A 437 -14.61 -23.38 28.83
N ALA A 438 -13.88 -22.28 28.59
CA ALA A 438 -13.95 -21.08 29.41
C ALA A 438 -15.25 -20.29 29.22
N GLU A 439 -15.73 -20.13 27.98
CA GLU A 439 -16.98 -19.42 27.68
C GLU A 439 -17.84 -20.16 26.62
N PRO A 440 -18.61 -21.20 27.01
CA PRO A 440 -19.31 -22.06 26.06
C PRO A 440 -20.39 -21.35 25.23
N ALA A 441 -20.93 -20.24 25.74
CA ALA A 441 -21.96 -19.44 25.08
C ALA A 441 -21.39 -18.40 24.11
N ASN A 442 -20.07 -18.24 24.04
CA ASN A 442 -19.44 -17.22 23.21
C ASN A 442 -19.54 -17.60 21.72
N ARG A 443 -20.31 -16.82 20.96
CA ARG A 443 -20.58 -17.06 19.54
C ARG A 443 -19.30 -17.09 18.70
N LEU A 444 -18.38 -16.16 18.94
CA LEU A 444 -17.11 -16.08 18.21
C LEU A 444 -16.28 -17.36 18.38
N PHE A 445 -16.24 -17.91 19.59
CA PHE A 445 -15.47 -19.12 19.86
C PHE A 445 -16.06 -20.33 19.12
N ARG A 446 -17.39 -20.43 19.06
CA ARG A 446 -18.08 -21.47 18.28
C ARG A 446 -17.83 -21.33 16.79
N ASP A 447 -17.88 -20.10 16.26
CA ASP A 447 -17.64 -19.82 14.84
C ASP A 447 -16.20 -20.21 14.44
N ILE A 448 -15.21 -19.92 15.29
CA ILE A 448 -13.81 -20.31 15.08
C ILE A 448 -13.66 -21.83 15.12
N GLU A 449 -14.21 -22.51 16.13
CA GLU A 449 -14.14 -23.98 16.22
C GLU A 449 -14.77 -24.64 15.00
N LEU A 450 -15.96 -24.19 14.59
CA LEU A 450 -16.68 -24.68 13.41
C LEU A 450 -15.86 -24.50 12.13
N ALA A 451 -15.22 -23.35 11.95
CA ALA A 451 -14.35 -23.09 10.81
C ALA A 451 -13.17 -24.09 10.76
N VAL A 452 -12.51 -24.33 11.89
CA VAL A 452 -11.39 -25.29 11.99
C VAL A 452 -11.87 -26.73 11.71
N ARG A 453 -13.00 -27.14 12.27
CA ARG A 453 -13.57 -28.50 12.08
C ARG A 453 -13.99 -28.75 10.64
N THR A 454 -14.67 -27.80 10.02
CA THR A 454 -15.17 -27.92 8.63
C THR A 454 -13.99 -28.14 7.66
N ALA A 455 -12.91 -27.37 7.83
CA ALA A 455 -11.71 -27.52 7.02
C ALA A 455 -10.98 -28.86 7.26
N ALA A 456 -10.98 -29.38 8.49
CA ALA A 456 -10.45 -30.71 8.79
C ALA A 456 -11.19 -31.81 7.99
N THR A 457 -12.53 -31.78 8.02
CA THR A 457 -13.36 -32.77 7.31
C THR A 457 -13.25 -32.68 5.78
N ALA A 458 -12.99 -31.49 5.24
CA ALA A 458 -12.74 -31.29 3.81
C ALA A 458 -11.39 -31.85 3.35
N ASN A 459 -10.37 -31.81 4.21
CA ASN A 459 -9.06 -32.40 3.91
C ASN A 459 -9.07 -33.93 4.00
N ASP A 460 -9.84 -34.52 4.91
CA ASP A 460 -9.99 -35.98 5.03
C ASP A 460 -10.83 -36.60 3.89
N SER A 461 -11.67 -35.80 3.22
CA SER A 461 -12.51 -36.25 2.10
C SER A 461 -11.88 -36.03 0.72
N SER A 462 -10.64 -35.52 0.65
CA SER A 462 -9.91 -35.33 -0.60
C SER A 462 -9.11 -36.60 -0.94
N PRO A 463 -9.48 -37.38 -1.98
CA PRO A 463 -8.73 -38.59 -2.31
C PRO A 463 -7.32 -38.20 -2.81
N LEU A 464 -6.33 -38.89 -2.24
CA LEU A 464 -4.91 -38.93 -2.59
C LEU A 464 -4.59 -38.40 -4.01
N ARG A 465 -3.91 -37.25 -4.09
CA ARG A 465 -3.09 -36.93 -5.27
C ARG A 465 -1.71 -37.54 -5.06
N VAL A 466 -1.51 -38.71 -5.68
CA VAL A 466 -0.19 -39.30 -5.99
C VAL A 466 0.41 -38.56 -7.18
#